data_AF-A0A2G9TZL7-F1
#
_entry.id   AF-A0A2G9TZL7-F1
#
_cell.length_a   1.000
_cell.length_b   1.000
_cell.length_c   1.000
_cell.angle_alpha   90.00
_cell.angle_beta   90.00
_cell.angle_gamma   90.00
#
_symmetry.space_group_name_H-M   'P 1'
#
loop_
_entity.id
_entity.type
_entity.pdbx_description
1 polymer ?
#
loop_
_entity_poly.entity_id
_entity_poly.type
_entity_poly.pdbx_seq_one_letter_code
_entity_poly.pdbx_strand_id
1 'polypeptide(L)'
;MSELDQLRQEAEQLKSQIREARKAANDTTLASVASNLEPIGRIQMRTRRTLRGHLAKIYAMHWASDSRNLVSASQDGKLIVWDSYTTNKILVRLEVKVGYSNDFTGALKAIQMRFYCDSDEWASIA
;
A
#
# COMPACT_ATOMS: atom_id res chain seq x y z
N MET A 1 6.17 -6.59 -42.22
CA MET A 1 6.34 -6.08 -40.85
C MET A 1 5.57 -7.02 -39.93
N SER A 2 6.16 -7.51 -38.85
CA SER A 2 5.50 -8.52 -37.99
C SER A 2 4.29 -7.90 -37.27
N GLU A 3 3.26 -8.69 -36.99
CA GLU A 3 2.13 -8.28 -36.14
C GLU A 3 2.61 -7.76 -34.77
N LEU A 4 3.67 -8.38 -34.24
CA LEU A 4 4.32 -7.92 -33.00
C LEU A 4 4.97 -6.53 -33.13
N ASP A 5 5.50 -6.21 -34.32
CA ASP A 5 6.10 -4.89 -34.57
C ASP A 5 5.00 -3.82 -34.69
N GLN A 6 3.86 -4.18 -35.29
CA GLN A 6 2.69 -3.29 -35.39
C GLN A 6 2.13 -2.95 -34.00
N LEU A 7 1.92 -3.95 -33.14
CA LEU A 7 1.43 -3.73 -31.77
C LEU A 7 2.42 -2.91 -30.93
N ARG A 8 3.73 -3.12 -31.11
CA ARG A 8 4.76 -2.31 -30.44
C ARG A 8 4.68 -0.85 -30.88
N GLN A 9 4.53 -0.60 -32.17
CA GLN A 9 4.44 0.75 -32.71
C GLN A 9 3.16 1.45 -32.23
N GLU A 10 2.03 0.75 -32.22
CA GLU A 10 0.76 1.27 -31.70
C GLU A 10 0.86 1.61 -30.21
N ALA A 11 1.48 0.75 -29.39
CA ALA A 11 1.70 1.02 -27.97
C ALA A 11 2.56 2.28 -27.73
N GLU A 12 3.62 2.49 -28.51
CA GLU A 12 4.43 3.71 -28.41
C GLU A 12 3.66 4.95 -28.85
N GLN A 13 2.82 4.83 -29.89
CA GLN A 13 1.96 5.91 -30.34
C GLN A 13 0.93 6.31 -29.26
N LEU A 14 0.26 5.34 -28.64
CA LEU A 14 -0.68 5.59 -27.53
C LEU A 14 0.02 6.22 -26.32
N LYS A 15 1.24 5.78 -25.98
CA LYS A 15 2.04 6.42 -24.92
C LYS A 15 2.34 7.88 -25.24
N SER A 16 2.68 8.21 -26.49
CA SER A 16 2.92 9.60 -26.91
C SER A 16 1.66 10.44 -26.78
N GLN A 17 0.52 9.93 -27.27
CA GLN A 17 -0.77 10.61 -27.16
C GLN A 17 -1.16 10.90 -25.70
N ILE A 18 -0.99 9.93 -24.81
CA ILE A 18 -1.23 10.12 -23.37
C ILE A 18 -0.30 11.20 -22.79
N ARG A 19 0.98 11.20 -23.18
CA ARG A 19 1.95 12.20 -22.71
C ARG A 19 1.58 13.60 -23.19
N GLU A 20 1.18 13.74 -24.44
CA GLU A 20 0.74 15.01 -25.03
C GLU A 20 -0.54 15.52 -24.38
N ALA A 21 -1.54 14.67 -24.20
CA ALA A 21 -2.78 15.02 -23.52
C ALA A 21 -2.54 15.46 -22.06
N ARG A 22 -1.67 14.75 -21.32
CA ARG A 22 -1.27 15.14 -19.96
C ARG A 22 -0.56 16.49 -19.95
N LYS A 23 0.30 16.76 -20.93
CA LYS A 23 1.01 18.05 -21.05
C LYS A 23 0.04 19.18 -21.37
N ALA A 24 -0.93 18.94 -22.26
CA ALA A 24 -1.94 19.93 -22.63
C ALA A 24 -2.84 20.31 -21.45
N ALA A 25 -3.14 19.37 -20.55
CA ALA A 25 -3.92 19.62 -19.34
C ALA A 25 -3.11 20.19 -18.16
N ASN A 26 -1.77 20.26 -18.26
CA ASN A 26 -0.89 20.69 -17.17
C ASN A 26 -0.60 22.20 -17.26
N ASP A 27 -1.59 23.01 -16.89
CA ASP A 27 -1.59 24.48 -16.94
C ASP A 27 -0.75 25.13 -15.83
N THR A 28 -0.66 24.52 -14.66
CA THR A 28 0.15 24.99 -13.52
C THR A 28 0.67 23.83 -12.67
N THR A 29 1.45 24.13 -11.64
CA THR A 29 1.97 23.13 -10.69
C THR A 29 1.45 23.38 -9.28
N LEU A 30 1.32 22.31 -8.49
CA LEU A 30 0.96 22.43 -7.07
C LEU A 30 1.89 23.38 -6.31
N ALA A 31 3.18 23.41 -6.65
CA ALA A 31 4.16 24.31 -6.05
C ALA A 31 3.89 25.79 -6.36
N SER A 32 3.46 26.10 -7.59
CA SER A 32 3.10 27.48 -7.98
C SER A 32 1.84 27.94 -7.24
N VAL A 33 0.83 27.08 -7.14
CA VAL A 33 -0.43 27.39 -6.43
C VAL A 33 -0.21 27.53 -4.92
N ALA A 34 0.62 26.66 -4.33
CA ALA A 34 0.92 26.67 -2.90
C ALA A 34 1.97 27.71 -2.47
N SER A 35 2.48 28.53 -3.39
CA SER A 35 3.60 29.45 -3.14
C SER A 35 3.35 30.48 -2.02
N ASN A 36 2.09 30.83 -1.79
CA ASN A 36 1.69 31.80 -0.78
C ASN A 36 1.19 31.16 0.53
N LEU A 37 1.26 29.83 0.66
CA LEU A 37 0.85 29.15 1.89
C LEU A 37 1.94 29.27 2.95
N GLU A 38 1.51 29.51 4.18
CA GLU A 38 2.43 29.52 5.33
C GLU A 38 3.03 28.11 5.54
N PRO A 39 4.37 28.00 5.73
CA PRO A 39 4.99 26.72 6.03
C PRO A 39 4.52 26.15 7.37
N ILE A 40 4.30 24.83 7.43
CA ILE A 40 3.85 24.08 8.63
C ILE A 40 4.88 24.12 9.80
N GLY A 41 6.04 24.75 9.59
CA GLY A 41 7.08 24.89 10.60
C GLY A 41 7.75 23.54 10.94
N ARG A 42 8.46 23.51 12.07
CA ARG A 42 9.19 22.30 12.50
C ARG A 42 8.25 21.32 13.21
N ILE A 43 7.97 20.19 12.58
CA ILE A 43 7.20 19.09 13.19
C ILE A 43 8.11 18.25 14.10
N GLN A 44 7.85 18.26 15.41
CA GLN A 44 8.59 17.45 16.39
C GLN A 44 7.76 16.24 16.83
N MET A 45 7.96 15.09 16.18
CA MET A 45 7.30 13.85 16.58
C MET A 45 8.05 13.19 17.75
N ARG A 46 7.31 12.62 18.69
CA ARG A 46 7.85 11.81 19.79
C ARG A 46 7.09 10.49 19.87
N THR A 47 7.83 9.40 20.07
CA THR A 47 7.26 8.07 20.25
C THR A 47 6.33 8.06 21.48
N ARG A 48 5.05 7.76 21.27
CA ARG A 48 4.06 7.66 22.36
C ARG A 48 3.93 6.27 22.95
N ARG A 49 4.09 5.23 22.12
CA ARG A 49 3.88 3.82 22.46
C ARG A 49 4.92 2.95 21.77
N THR A 50 5.25 1.83 22.41
CA THR A 50 6.11 0.78 21.83
C THR A 50 5.39 -0.55 21.98
N LEU A 51 4.93 -1.11 20.87
CA LEU A 51 4.17 -2.36 20.84
C LEU A 51 5.13 -3.55 20.82
N ARG A 52 5.34 -4.18 21.97
CA ARG A 52 6.30 -5.29 22.13
C ARG A 52 5.59 -6.63 22.01
N GLY A 53 6.02 -7.48 21.10
CA GLY A 53 5.48 -8.84 21.03
C GLY A 53 5.86 -9.71 19.85
N HIS A 54 6.26 -9.12 18.73
CA HIS A 54 6.83 -9.90 17.64
C HIS A 54 8.22 -10.41 18.00
N LEU A 55 8.53 -11.61 17.54
CA LEU A 55 9.81 -12.30 17.79
C LEU A 55 10.74 -12.23 16.59
N ALA A 56 10.26 -11.70 15.47
CA ALA A 56 11.01 -11.55 14.23
C ALA A 56 10.66 -10.23 13.54
N LYS A 57 11.20 -10.03 12.33
CA LYS A 57 10.99 -8.82 11.52
C LYS A 57 9.52 -8.68 11.14
N ILE A 58 8.99 -7.47 11.32
CA ILE A 58 7.65 -7.07 10.88
C ILE A 58 7.76 -6.60 9.43
N TYR A 59 6.91 -7.12 8.54
CA TYR A 59 6.90 -6.76 7.11
C TYR A 59 5.76 -5.82 6.73
N ALA A 60 4.62 -5.91 7.42
CA ALA A 60 3.45 -5.11 7.11
C ALA A 60 2.69 -4.74 8.38
N MET A 61 2.00 -3.59 8.32
CA MET A 61 1.02 -3.18 9.32
C MET A 61 -0.11 -2.37 8.66
N HIS A 62 -1.30 -2.40 9.25
CA HIS A 62 -2.44 -1.63 8.79
C HIS A 62 -3.33 -1.18 9.96
N TRP A 63 -3.79 0.06 9.92
CA TRP A 63 -4.78 0.59 10.86
C TRP A 63 -6.18 0.13 10.46
N ALA A 64 -7.00 -0.23 11.44
CA ALA A 64 -8.43 -0.36 11.22
C ALA A 64 -9.06 1.03 11.02
N SER A 65 -10.23 1.09 10.37
CA SER A 65 -11.01 2.31 10.18
C SER A 65 -11.44 2.97 11.50
N ASP A 66 -11.46 2.20 12.59
CA ASP A 66 -11.74 2.68 13.94
C ASP A 66 -10.64 3.57 14.55
N SER A 67 -9.50 3.75 13.86
CA SER A 67 -8.34 4.54 14.31
C SER A 67 -7.77 4.13 15.67
N ARG A 68 -8.14 2.96 16.17
CA ARG A 68 -7.75 2.44 17.47
C ARG A 68 -6.99 1.15 17.33
N ASN A 69 -7.49 0.25 16.49
CA ASN A 69 -6.91 -1.06 16.30
C ASN A 69 -5.93 -1.02 15.12
N LEU A 70 -4.84 -1.79 15.23
CA LEU A 70 -3.94 -2.03 14.13
C LEU A 70 -3.55 -3.49 14.07
N VAL A 71 -3.32 -4.00 12.87
CA VAL A 71 -2.78 -5.34 12.64
C VAL A 71 -1.33 -5.22 12.19
N SER A 72 -0.48 -6.12 12.67
CA SER A 72 0.90 -6.27 12.18
C SER A 72 1.22 -7.71 11.82
N ALA A 73 2.02 -7.87 10.77
CA ALA A 73 2.45 -9.14 10.22
C ALA A 73 3.96 -9.32 10.32
N SER A 74 4.39 -10.45 10.87
CA SER A 74 5.80 -10.74 11.16
C SER A 74 6.23 -12.08 10.61
N GLN A 75 7.53 -12.21 10.39
CA GLN A 75 8.19 -13.45 9.98
C GLN A 75 8.10 -14.56 11.04
N ASP A 76 7.71 -14.25 12.26
CA ASP A 76 7.47 -15.23 13.33
C ASP A 76 6.21 -16.08 13.09
N GLY A 77 5.52 -15.88 11.96
CA GLY A 77 4.29 -16.59 11.59
C GLY A 77 3.06 -16.07 12.33
N LYS A 78 3.16 -14.92 13.01
CA LYS A 78 2.05 -14.34 13.77
C LYS A 78 1.53 -13.07 13.12
N LEU A 79 0.21 -12.96 13.17
CA LEU A 79 -0.52 -11.72 12.98
C LEU A 79 -1.00 -11.26 14.34
N ILE A 80 -0.63 -10.04 14.73
CA ILE A 80 -1.05 -9.47 16.01
C ILE A 80 -1.98 -8.29 15.73
N VAL A 81 -3.17 -8.34 16.31
CA VAL A 81 -4.07 -7.19 16.43
C VAL A 81 -3.80 -6.49 17.74
N TRP A 82 -3.50 -5.20 17.68
CA TRP A 82 -3.19 -4.36 18.83
C TRP A 82 -4.27 -3.32 19.05
N ASP A 83 -4.55 -3.05 20.32
CA ASP A 83 -5.19 -1.81 20.73
C ASP A 83 -4.11 -0.75 20.92
N SER A 84 -4.10 0.29 20.08
CA SER A 84 -3.08 1.34 20.13
C SER A 84 -3.13 2.21 21.39
N TYR A 85 -4.28 2.29 22.06
CA TYR A 85 -4.45 3.15 23.23
C TYR A 85 -3.84 2.48 24.47
N THR A 86 -4.18 1.20 24.65
CA THR A 86 -3.78 0.40 25.81
C THR A 86 -2.51 -0.42 25.58
N THR A 87 -2.03 -0.51 24.33
CA THR A 87 -0.91 -1.37 23.89
C THR A 87 -1.14 -2.87 24.09
N ASN A 88 -2.37 -3.26 24.36
CA ASN A 88 -2.74 -4.65 24.57
C ASN A 88 -2.79 -5.41 23.24
N LYS A 89 -2.40 -6.69 23.31
CA LYS A 89 -2.58 -7.64 22.21
C LYS A 89 -4.00 -8.19 22.30
N ILE A 90 -4.85 -7.81 21.36
CA ILE A 90 -6.24 -8.29 21.30
C ILE A 90 -6.24 -9.73 20.77
N LEU A 91 -5.49 -9.98 19.70
CA LEU A 91 -5.43 -11.28 19.04
C LEU A 91 -4.01 -11.54 18.54
N VAL A 92 -3.51 -12.76 18.70
CA VAL A 92 -2.14 -13.16 18.32
C VAL A 92 -2.13 -14.27 17.26
N ARG A 93 -3.31 -14.78 16.88
CA ARG A 93 -3.43 -15.90 15.96
C ARG A 93 -4.62 -15.70 15.03
N LEU A 94 -4.31 -15.37 13.78
CA LEU A 94 -5.20 -15.60 12.65
C LEU A 94 -4.55 -16.71 11.85
N GLU A 95 -5.18 -17.88 11.78
CA GLU A 95 -4.77 -18.91 10.84
C GLU A 95 -5.06 -18.40 9.42
N VAL A 96 -4.07 -17.75 8.83
CA VAL A 96 -4.05 -17.62 7.38
C VAL A 96 -3.81 -19.03 6.86
N LYS A 97 -4.79 -19.58 6.13
CA LYS A 97 -4.54 -20.74 5.27
C LYS A 97 -3.56 -20.32 4.17
N VAL A 98 -2.27 -20.33 4.50
CA VAL A 98 -1.20 -20.10 3.54
C VAL A 98 -1.12 -21.36 2.69
N GLY A 99 -1.78 -21.35 1.53
CA GLY A 99 -1.49 -22.32 0.48
C GLY A 99 -0.08 -22.07 -0.02
N TYR A 100 0.88 -22.90 0.39
CA TYR A 100 2.23 -22.89 -0.16
C TYR A 100 2.18 -23.54 -1.56
N SER A 101 2.33 -22.76 -2.64
CA SER A 101 2.75 -23.30 -3.94
C SER A 101 4.27 -23.16 -4.06
N ASN A 102 4.94 -24.19 -4.57
CA ASN A 102 6.41 -24.30 -4.64
C ASN A 102 7.07 -23.39 -5.70
N ASP A 103 6.39 -22.33 -6.14
CA ASP A 103 6.93 -21.42 -7.13
C ASP A 103 7.56 -20.24 -6.40
N PHE A 104 8.83 -19.92 -6.71
CA PHE A 104 9.63 -18.84 -6.09
C PHE A 104 8.97 -17.43 -6.13
N THR A 105 7.85 -17.28 -6.82
CA THR A 105 6.97 -16.10 -6.91
C THR A 105 5.86 -16.04 -5.84
N GLY A 106 5.64 -17.12 -5.08
CA GLY A 106 4.52 -17.24 -4.12
C GLY A 106 4.66 -16.41 -2.84
N ALA A 107 5.88 -16.14 -2.38
CA ALA A 107 6.12 -15.37 -1.14
C ALA A 107 5.65 -13.92 -1.24
N LEU A 108 5.65 -13.33 -2.44
CA LEU A 108 5.18 -11.96 -2.68
C LEU A 108 3.66 -11.85 -2.77
N LYS A 109 2.93 -12.93 -3.14
CA LYS A 109 1.46 -12.90 -3.17
C LYS A 109 0.84 -12.92 -1.76
N ALA A 110 1.46 -13.60 -0.79
CA ALA A 110 0.96 -13.62 0.59
C ALA A 110 1.16 -12.28 1.33
N ILE A 111 2.14 -11.49 0.92
CA ILE A 111 2.40 -10.14 1.46
C ILE A 111 1.50 -9.10 0.81
N GLN A 112 0.76 -9.45 -0.25
CA GLN A 112 -0.40 -8.69 -0.69
C GLN A 112 -1.59 -8.96 0.26
N MET A 113 -1.39 -8.75 1.56
CA MET A 113 -2.50 -8.39 2.45
C MET A 113 -3.01 -7.02 1.99
N ARG A 114 -3.80 -7.04 0.91
CA ARG A 114 -4.69 -5.97 0.52
C ARG A 114 -5.74 -5.86 1.63
N PHE A 115 -5.38 -5.16 2.70
CA PHE A 115 -6.33 -4.55 3.58
C PHE A 115 -6.97 -3.39 2.80
N TYR A 116 -7.91 -3.72 1.91
CA TYR A 116 -8.77 -2.71 1.29
C TYR A 116 -9.81 -2.29 2.33
N CYS A 117 -9.62 -1.09 2.87
CA CYS A 117 -10.65 -0.36 3.58
C CYS A 117 -11.28 0.61 2.56
N ASP A 118 -12.60 0.53 2.47
CA ASP A 118 -13.55 1.42 1.79
C ASP A 118 -13.82 1.27 0.29
N SER A 119 -15.13 1.17 0.05
CA SER A 119 -15.92 1.22 -1.19
C SER A 119 -16.00 -0.05 -2.02
N ASP A 120 -17.24 -0.51 -2.13
CA ASP A 120 -17.78 -1.45 -3.11
C ASP A 120 -17.20 -1.28 -4.52
N GLU A 121 -17.21 -2.40 -5.26
CA GLU A 121 -16.77 -2.62 -6.64
C GLU A 121 -15.26 -2.89 -6.85
N TRP A 122 -14.94 -4.18 -6.97
CA TRP A 122 -13.90 -4.58 -7.92
C TRP A 122 -14.53 -5.39 -9.03
N ALA A 123 -14.82 -4.66 -10.11
CA ALA A 123 -14.94 -5.21 -11.44
C ALA A 123 -13.80 -6.20 -11.69
N SER A 124 -14.16 -7.39 -12.15
CA SER A 124 -13.27 -8.28 -12.88
C SER A 124 -12.56 -7.47 -13.96
N ILE A 125 -11.24 -7.40 -13.88
CA ILE A 125 -10.41 -6.99 -15.02
C ILE A 125 -9.50 -8.16 -15.35
N ALA A 126 -9.89 -8.81 -16.46
CA ALA A 126 -9.17 -9.66 -17.41
C ALA A 126 -7.99 -10.51 -16.90
#